data_AF-A0A1I1TXD5-F1
#
_entry.id   AF-A0A1I1TXD5-F1
#
_cell.length_a   1.000
_cell.length_b   1.000
_cell.length_c   1.000
_cell.angle_alpha   90.00
_cell.angle_beta   90.00
_cell.angle_gamma   90.00
#
_symmetry.space_group_name_H-M   'P 1'
#
loop_
_entity.id
_entity.type
_entity.pdbx_description
1 polymer ?
#
loop_
_entity_poly.entity_id
_entity_poly.type
_entity_poly.pdbx_seq_one_letter_code
_entity_poly.pdbx_strand_id
1 'polypeptide(L)'
;MLRSVLALVFLMSTASDAASGRDTVLQMARKGWVYELRTTMIGRDMSIPVRINGRDMAGAAICVVGEAPNRQTRAVLDEFRALMRDASGKTLPMRYAGPSARACGTGRTVILRLYSRRPPNAALTDDLHWMNEVLKLGLPTGRSYMAVSPAMAQTFFGRRGSGTHLMVKQAASNAVTRTERAFYRSILIEELFQSFTFGMDILHFDRDAAFLSKLEEYPTNLMDLPWESRMFMEGILNSNPTGLCAFDVFMLHAVASSPVEETNDAAFLDFIDARYEALTDRTRTTLANADFEMLFDPECVIPFD
;
A
#
# COMPACT_ATOMS: atom_id res chain seq x y z
N MET A 1 -73.28 0.45 -15.26
CA MET A 1 -72.41 1.57 -15.67
C MET A 1 -71.09 1.39 -14.94
N LEU A 2 -70.11 0.68 -15.50
CA LEU A 2 -69.09 1.12 -16.48
C LEU A 2 -68.01 2.02 -15.85
N ARG A 3 -66.86 1.37 -15.54
CA ARG A 3 -65.44 1.79 -15.67
C ARG A 3 -65.05 3.24 -15.34
N SER A 4 -64.05 3.39 -14.47
CA SER A 4 -62.77 4.05 -14.82
C SER A 4 -61.64 3.58 -13.89
N VAL A 5 -60.57 3.10 -14.53
CA VAL A 5 -59.25 2.70 -14.02
C VAL A 5 -58.28 3.81 -14.42
N LEU A 6 -57.31 4.16 -13.57
CA LEU A 6 -55.90 4.50 -13.89
C LEU A 6 -55.23 4.98 -12.58
N ALA A 7 -54.44 4.18 -11.88
CA ALA A 7 -53.01 3.96 -12.12
C ALA A 7 -52.22 5.28 -12.19
N LEU A 8 -51.83 5.82 -11.02
CA LEU A 8 -50.69 6.75 -10.97
C LEU A 8 -49.46 5.97 -10.51
N VAL A 9 -48.56 5.89 -11.48
CA VAL A 9 -47.31 5.14 -11.54
C VAL A 9 -46.36 5.58 -10.43
N PHE A 10 -45.78 4.56 -9.76
CA PHE A 10 -44.52 4.61 -9.04
C PHE A 10 -43.46 5.34 -9.88
N LEU A 11 -43.20 6.61 -9.58
CA LEU A 11 -41.97 7.26 -10.03
C LEU A 11 -40.89 6.91 -9.01
N MET A 12 -40.14 5.87 -9.36
CA MET A 12 -38.84 5.57 -8.81
C MET A 12 -37.95 6.81 -8.88
N SER A 13 -37.53 7.32 -7.72
CA SER A 13 -36.31 8.12 -7.59
C SER A 13 -35.22 7.23 -6.99
N THR A 14 -34.71 6.30 -7.79
CA THR A 14 -33.43 5.61 -7.52
C THR A 14 -32.30 6.53 -7.96
N ALA A 15 -32.12 7.64 -7.25
CA ALA A 15 -31.05 8.61 -7.52
C ALA A 15 -30.23 8.94 -6.27
N SER A 16 -30.16 8.01 -5.31
CA SER A 16 -29.43 8.21 -4.05
C SER A 16 -28.27 7.24 -3.80
N ASP A 17 -28.10 6.19 -4.60
CA ASP A 17 -27.03 5.20 -4.36
C ASP A 17 -25.70 5.62 -5.00
N ALA A 18 -25.68 6.08 -6.26
CA ALA A 18 -24.45 6.50 -6.94
C ALA A 18 -23.74 7.72 -6.31
N ALA A 19 -24.49 8.60 -5.62
CA ALA A 19 -23.91 9.68 -4.85
C ALA A 19 -23.19 9.16 -3.58
N SER A 20 -23.65 8.04 -3.03
CA SER A 20 -23.10 7.48 -1.78
C SER A 20 -21.74 6.79 -1.97
N GLY A 21 -21.56 6.03 -3.06
CA GLY A 21 -20.29 5.35 -3.35
C GLY A 21 -19.16 6.32 -3.68
N ARG A 22 -19.46 7.34 -4.51
CA ARG A 22 -18.51 8.39 -4.87
C ARG A 22 -18.04 9.19 -3.66
N ASP A 23 -18.98 9.62 -2.81
CA ASP A 23 -18.65 10.39 -1.60
C ASP A 23 -17.82 9.54 -0.63
N THR A 24 -18.16 8.26 -0.47
CA THR A 24 -17.37 7.29 0.30
C THR A 24 -15.93 7.21 -0.19
N VAL A 25 -15.73 7.04 -1.51
CA VAL A 25 -14.39 6.98 -2.12
C VAL A 25 -13.61 8.27 -1.90
N LEU A 26 -14.23 9.43 -2.14
CA LEU A 26 -13.56 10.73 -1.95
C LEU A 26 -13.22 10.98 -0.47
N GLN A 27 -14.07 10.56 0.46
CA GLN A 27 -13.79 10.67 1.89
C GLN A 27 -12.62 9.78 2.31
N MET A 28 -12.57 8.54 1.82
CA MET A 28 -11.47 7.62 2.07
C MET A 28 -10.15 8.12 1.47
N ALA A 29 -10.18 8.58 0.22
CA ALA A 29 -9.00 9.18 -0.43
C ALA A 29 -8.51 10.41 0.35
N ARG A 30 -9.42 11.26 0.82
CA ARG A 30 -9.07 12.41 1.66
C ARG A 30 -8.36 11.99 2.96
N LYS A 31 -8.84 10.93 3.64
CA LYS A 31 -8.24 10.43 4.88
C LYS A 31 -6.85 9.84 4.67
N GLY A 32 -6.68 9.00 3.64
CA GLY A 32 -5.45 8.25 3.43
C GLY A 32 -4.39 8.92 2.55
N TRP A 33 -4.76 9.91 1.74
CA TRP A 33 -3.84 10.54 0.76
C TRP A 33 -3.68 12.04 0.95
N VAL A 34 -4.69 12.78 1.40
CA VAL A 34 -4.58 14.24 1.59
C VAL A 34 -4.14 14.55 3.01
N TYR A 35 -2.84 14.42 3.24
CA TYR A 35 -2.22 14.65 4.54
C TYR A 35 -1.02 15.60 4.44
N GLU A 36 -0.79 16.32 5.54
CA GLU A 36 0.41 17.11 5.72
C GLU A 36 1.54 16.22 6.24
N LEU A 37 2.65 16.16 5.50
CA LEU A 37 3.85 15.48 5.96
C LEU A 37 4.54 16.34 7.01
N ARG A 38 4.21 16.08 8.28
CA ARG A 38 4.98 16.64 9.38
C ARG A 38 6.34 15.96 9.39
N THR A 39 7.34 16.71 8.96
CA THR A 39 8.77 16.35 8.94
C THR A 39 9.28 16.11 10.37
N THR A 40 9.08 14.92 10.92
CA THR A 40 9.37 14.59 12.34
C THR A 40 10.53 13.61 12.50
N MET A 41 11.58 13.74 11.68
CA MET A 41 12.83 13.06 12.01
C MET A 41 13.82 14.07 12.60
N ILE A 42 13.95 14.06 13.93
CA ILE A 42 14.86 14.93 14.67
C ILE A 42 16.28 14.82 14.06
N GLY A 43 16.80 15.93 13.56
CA GLY A 43 18.13 16.04 12.94
C GLY A 43 18.17 15.85 11.42
N ARG A 44 17.04 15.63 10.75
CA ARG A 44 16.97 15.63 9.27
C ARG A 44 17.13 17.05 8.73
N ASP A 45 17.75 17.20 7.56
CA ASP A 45 17.74 18.46 6.80
C ASP A 45 16.32 18.79 6.31
N MET A 46 15.72 19.81 6.93
CA MET A 46 14.34 20.24 6.70
C MET A 46 14.17 21.10 5.46
N SER A 47 15.26 21.53 4.81
CA SER A 47 15.21 22.32 3.58
C SER A 47 14.96 21.48 2.33
N ILE A 48 14.93 20.14 2.46
CA ILE A 48 14.67 19.22 1.35
C ILE A 48 13.15 19.13 1.13
N PRO A 49 12.64 19.56 -0.03
CA PRO A 49 11.21 19.50 -0.30
C PRO A 49 10.74 18.05 -0.36
N VAL A 50 9.53 17.83 0.15
CA VAL A 50 8.83 16.56 0.00
C VAL A 50 7.89 16.67 -1.19
N ARG A 51 7.95 15.71 -2.10
CA ARG A 51 7.10 15.66 -3.30
C ARG A 51 6.62 14.24 -3.50
N ILE A 52 5.33 14.00 -3.31
CA ILE A 52 4.73 12.68 -3.49
C ILE A 52 4.09 12.61 -4.87
N ASN A 53 4.72 11.91 -5.83
CA ASN A 53 4.21 11.84 -7.20
C ASN A 53 4.00 10.39 -7.66
N GLY A 54 2.79 10.06 -8.11
CA GLY A 54 2.45 8.72 -8.62
C GLY A 54 3.28 8.28 -9.83
N ARG A 55 3.74 9.23 -10.67
CA ARG A 55 4.63 8.97 -11.81
C ARG A 55 6.00 8.47 -11.38
N ASP A 56 6.46 8.83 -10.19
CA ASP A 56 7.74 8.34 -9.68
C ASP A 56 7.67 6.83 -9.45
N MET A 57 6.54 6.32 -8.95
CA MET A 57 6.35 4.90 -8.67
C MET A 57 5.99 4.08 -9.91
N ALA A 58 5.30 4.66 -10.89
CA ALA A 58 5.01 3.99 -12.18
C ALA A 58 6.27 3.60 -12.99
N GLY A 59 7.43 4.19 -12.69
CA GLY A 59 8.73 3.84 -13.31
C GLY A 59 9.74 3.24 -12.33
N ALA A 60 9.31 2.85 -11.14
CA ALA A 60 10.20 2.28 -10.14
C ALA A 60 10.57 0.83 -10.47
N ALA A 61 11.60 0.33 -9.79
CA ALA A 61 11.96 -1.08 -9.76
C ALA A 61 11.96 -1.61 -8.32
N ILE A 62 11.63 -2.88 -8.14
CA ILE A 62 11.85 -3.58 -6.86
C ILE A 62 13.27 -4.13 -6.85
N CYS A 63 14.05 -3.79 -5.83
CA CYS A 63 15.33 -4.41 -5.56
C CYS A 63 15.26 -5.23 -4.28
N VAL A 64 15.28 -6.56 -4.42
CA VAL A 64 15.21 -7.48 -3.29
C VAL A 64 16.61 -7.68 -2.71
N VAL A 65 16.76 -7.45 -1.41
CA VAL A 65 18.00 -7.62 -0.64
C VAL A 65 17.78 -8.47 0.61
N GLY A 66 18.87 -8.96 1.21
CA GLY A 66 18.82 -9.84 2.38
C GLY A 66 18.63 -11.29 1.98
N GLU A 67 17.60 -11.93 2.53
CA GLU A 67 17.28 -13.31 2.21
C GLU A 67 16.59 -13.45 0.85
N ALA A 68 16.74 -14.61 0.22
CA ALA A 68 15.96 -14.93 -0.98
C ALA A 68 14.46 -15.03 -0.63
N PRO A 69 13.54 -14.60 -1.51
CA PRO A 69 12.12 -14.78 -1.27
C PRO A 69 11.79 -16.28 -1.29
N ASN A 70 11.05 -16.72 -0.28
CA ASN A 70 10.45 -18.04 -0.27
C ASN A 70 9.36 -18.14 -1.36
N ARG A 71 8.74 -19.32 -1.50
CA ARG A 71 7.74 -19.56 -2.56
C ARG A 71 6.55 -18.61 -2.47
N GLN A 72 6.05 -18.33 -1.27
CA GLN A 72 4.90 -17.45 -1.07
C GLN A 72 5.28 -16.00 -1.36
N THR A 73 6.37 -15.51 -0.78
CA THR A 73 6.87 -14.15 -1.01
C THR A 73 7.12 -13.88 -2.49
N ARG A 74 7.72 -14.84 -3.20
CA ARG A 74 7.92 -14.75 -4.65
C ARG A 74 6.60 -14.63 -5.41
N ALA A 75 5.61 -15.44 -5.06
CA ALA A 75 4.34 -15.45 -5.75
C ALA A 75 3.56 -14.13 -5.54
N VAL A 76 3.56 -13.59 -4.32
CA VAL A 76 3.02 -12.24 -4.03
C VAL A 76 3.75 -11.16 -4.83
N LEU A 77 5.09 -11.21 -4.89
CA LEU A 77 5.87 -10.24 -5.67
C LEU A 77 5.57 -10.32 -7.17
N ASP A 78 5.41 -11.51 -7.72
CA ASP A 78 5.13 -11.71 -9.14
C ASP A 78 3.70 -11.24 -9.50
N GLU A 79 2.70 -11.56 -8.67
CA GLU A 79 1.34 -11.02 -8.85
C GLU A 79 1.30 -9.50 -8.68
N PHE A 80 1.97 -8.95 -7.66
CA PHE A 80 2.00 -7.49 -7.45
C PHE A 80 2.64 -6.76 -8.62
N ARG A 81 3.71 -7.32 -9.22
CA ARG A 81 4.32 -6.77 -10.44
C ARG A 81 3.37 -6.83 -11.64
N ALA A 82 2.55 -7.87 -11.73
CA ALA A 82 1.53 -7.99 -12.77
C ALA A 82 0.40 -6.98 -12.56
N LEU A 83 -0.08 -6.80 -11.32
CA LEU A 83 -1.04 -5.77 -10.94
C LEU A 83 -0.53 -4.36 -11.25
N MET A 84 0.72 -4.06 -10.90
CA MET A 84 1.33 -2.76 -11.22
C MET A 84 1.43 -2.51 -12.72
N ARG A 85 1.70 -3.56 -13.52
CA ARG A 85 1.68 -3.47 -14.98
C ARG A 85 0.27 -3.22 -15.51
N ASP A 86 -0.73 -3.89 -14.94
CA ASP A 86 -2.15 -3.66 -15.26
C ASP A 86 -2.56 -2.22 -14.96
N ALA A 87 -2.20 -1.70 -13.78
CA ALA A 87 -2.58 -0.35 -13.33
C ALA A 87 -1.83 0.78 -14.06
N SER A 88 -0.52 0.63 -14.28
CA SER A 88 0.32 1.71 -14.83
C SER A 88 0.65 1.57 -16.33
N GLY A 89 0.36 0.40 -16.93
CA GLY A 89 0.80 0.08 -18.29
C GLY A 89 2.32 -0.13 -18.42
N LYS A 90 3.07 -0.10 -17.31
CA LYS A 90 4.54 -0.20 -17.30
C LYS A 90 4.97 -1.44 -16.54
N THR A 91 6.02 -2.10 -17.04
CA THR A 91 6.62 -3.21 -16.33
C THR A 91 7.24 -2.71 -15.02
N LEU A 92 7.01 -3.42 -13.92
CA LEU A 92 7.75 -3.24 -12.67
C LEU A 92 8.96 -4.19 -12.68
N PRO A 93 10.20 -3.73 -12.96
CA PRO A 93 11.36 -4.60 -12.98
C PRO A 93 11.67 -5.06 -11.56
N MET A 94 12.13 -6.30 -11.42
CA MET A 94 12.59 -6.84 -10.14
C MET A 94 13.97 -7.45 -10.32
N ARG A 95 14.84 -7.21 -9.34
CA ARG A 95 16.18 -7.80 -9.27
C ARG A 95 16.51 -8.30 -7.88
N TYR A 96 17.45 -9.22 -7.81
CA TYR A 96 18.01 -9.74 -6.58
C TYR A 96 19.43 -9.20 -6.40
N ALA A 97 19.63 -8.38 -5.37
CA ALA A 97 20.90 -7.71 -5.10
C ALA A 97 21.73 -8.41 -3.99
N GLY A 98 21.28 -9.57 -3.52
CA GLY A 98 21.96 -10.31 -2.46
C GLY A 98 21.90 -9.56 -1.12
N PRO A 99 22.97 -9.53 -0.31
CA PRO A 99 22.87 -9.06 1.07
C PRO A 99 22.74 -7.53 1.23
N SER A 100 23.15 -6.73 0.24
CA SER A 100 23.32 -5.27 0.38
C SER A 100 22.56 -4.47 -0.67
N ALA A 101 21.92 -3.37 -0.25
CA ALA A 101 21.30 -2.41 -1.14
C ALA A 101 22.28 -1.71 -2.11
N ARG A 102 23.60 -1.75 -1.87
CA ARG A 102 24.58 -1.16 -2.79
C ARG A 102 24.52 -1.76 -4.20
N ALA A 103 24.12 -3.03 -4.32
CA ALA A 103 23.93 -3.70 -5.60
C ALA A 103 22.59 -3.34 -6.29
N CYS A 104 21.74 -2.53 -5.64
CA CYS A 104 20.57 -1.92 -6.24
C CYS A 104 20.91 -0.73 -7.14
N GLY A 105 22.17 -0.40 -7.41
CA GLY A 105 22.52 0.65 -8.39
C GLY A 105 21.79 1.99 -8.16
N THR A 106 21.60 2.76 -9.22
CA THR A 106 21.02 4.11 -9.16
C THR A 106 19.71 4.19 -9.94
N GLY A 107 18.70 4.90 -9.42
CA GLY A 107 17.40 5.09 -10.06
C GLY A 107 16.26 5.02 -9.05
N ARG A 108 15.01 5.14 -9.54
CA ARG A 108 13.81 5.00 -8.71
C ARG A 108 13.66 3.54 -8.29
N THR A 109 14.04 3.24 -7.06
CA THR A 109 14.08 1.87 -6.56
C THR A 109 13.37 1.78 -5.22
N VAL A 110 12.49 0.79 -5.12
CA VAL A 110 11.91 0.31 -3.89
C VAL A 110 12.81 -0.83 -3.40
N ILE A 111 13.52 -0.62 -2.30
CA ILE A 111 14.44 -1.61 -1.72
C ILE A 111 13.62 -2.49 -0.79
N LEU A 112 13.48 -3.76 -1.11
CA LEU A 112 12.78 -4.74 -0.28
C LEU A 112 13.80 -5.64 0.42
N ARG A 113 14.04 -5.38 1.70
CA ARG A 113 14.84 -6.25 2.57
C ARG A 113 13.98 -7.35 3.17
N LEU A 114 14.26 -8.58 2.77
CA LEU A 114 13.62 -9.78 3.33
C LEU A 114 14.45 -10.39 4.45
N TYR A 115 13.78 -10.84 5.50
CA TYR A 115 14.38 -11.56 6.62
C TYR A 115 13.40 -12.56 7.23
N SER A 116 13.88 -13.65 7.80
CA SER A 116 13.00 -14.70 8.35
C SER A 116 13.01 -14.79 9.87
N ARG A 117 14.14 -14.44 10.51
CA ARG A 117 14.32 -14.59 11.96
C ARG A 117 14.30 -13.21 12.63
N ARG A 118 15.34 -12.92 13.43
CA ARG A 118 15.51 -11.63 14.08
C ARG A 118 15.74 -10.53 13.04
N PRO A 119 15.26 -9.30 13.28
CA PRO A 119 15.49 -8.19 12.38
C PRO A 119 17.00 -7.92 12.16
N PRO A 120 17.49 -7.90 10.91
CA PRO A 120 18.87 -7.54 10.60
C PRO A 120 19.11 -6.02 10.69
N ASN A 121 19.02 -5.43 11.90
CA ASN A 121 19.11 -3.98 12.15
C ASN A 121 20.41 -3.33 11.65
N ALA A 122 21.53 -4.06 11.72
CA ALA A 122 22.80 -3.58 11.14
C ALA A 122 22.69 -3.41 9.62
N ALA A 123 22.11 -4.38 8.93
CA ALA A 123 21.93 -4.32 7.47
C ALA A 123 20.88 -3.28 7.05
N LEU A 124 19.82 -3.07 7.86
CA LEU A 124 18.90 -1.94 7.70
C LEU A 124 19.66 -0.60 7.79
N THR A 125 20.49 -0.45 8.83
CA THR A 125 21.29 0.77 9.04
C THR A 125 22.23 1.01 7.85
N ASP A 126 22.89 -0.04 7.36
CA ASP A 126 23.80 0.05 6.21
C ASP A 126 23.08 0.45 4.91
N ASP A 127 21.88 -0.10 4.67
CA ASP A 127 21.06 0.28 3.53
C ASP A 127 20.65 1.75 3.60
N LEU A 128 20.17 2.23 4.75
CA LEU A 128 19.73 3.61 4.93
C LEU A 128 20.89 4.60 4.84
N HIS A 129 22.08 4.23 5.35
CA HIS A 129 23.29 5.03 5.15
C HIS A 129 23.66 5.13 3.67
N TRP A 130 23.63 4.02 2.95
CA TRP A 130 23.89 4.03 1.50
C TRP A 130 22.85 4.86 0.74
N MET A 131 21.56 4.70 1.04
CA MET A 131 20.49 5.53 0.44
C MET A 131 20.73 7.01 0.74
N ASN A 132 21.12 7.35 1.97
CA ASN A 132 21.45 8.72 2.35
C ASN A 132 22.64 9.27 1.55
N GLU A 133 23.68 8.46 1.33
CA GLU A 133 24.85 8.81 0.51
C GLU A 133 24.46 9.12 -0.94
N VAL A 134 23.62 8.28 -1.55
CA VAL A 134 23.26 8.33 -2.97
C VAL A 134 22.18 9.38 -3.25
N LEU A 135 21.08 9.36 -2.49
CA LEU A 135 19.91 10.22 -2.71
C LEU A 135 20.02 11.57 -1.98
N LYS A 136 20.99 11.73 -1.08
CA LYS A 136 21.16 12.93 -0.23
C LYS A 136 19.89 13.20 0.57
N LEU A 137 19.45 12.20 1.32
CA LEU A 137 18.22 12.20 2.12
C LEU A 137 18.27 13.16 3.33
N GLY A 138 19.48 13.58 3.71
CA GLY A 138 19.70 14.44 4.88
C GLY A 138 19.50 13.70 6.20
N LEU A 139 19.67 12.36 6.22
CA LEU A 139 19.60 11.59 7.46
C LEU A 139 20.82 11.89 8.35
N PRO A 140 20.65 11.96 9.69
CA PRO A 140 21.75 12.14 10.62
C PRO A 140 22.84 11.07 10.46
N THR A 141 24.10 11.50 10.40
CA THR A 141 25.25 10.59 10.32
C THR A 141 25.47 9.87 11.65
N GLY A 142 25.81 8.57 11.60
CA GLY A 142 26.17 7.79 12.79
C GLY A 142 24.98 7.30 13.62
N ARG A 143 23.75 7.41 13.11
CA ARG A 143 22.57 6.80 13.74
C ARG A 143 22.44 5.34 13.35
N SER A 144 22.02 4.54 14.33
CA SER A 144 21.54 3.17 14.09
C SER A 144 20.03 3.18 13.91
N TYR A 145 19.56 2.36 12.98
CA TYR A 145 18.15 2.14 12.68
C TYR A 145 17.76 0.73 13.08
N MET A 146 16.54 0.59 13.61
CA MET A 146 16.02 -0.69 14.10
C MET A 146 14.62 -0.92 13.54
N ALA A 147 14.31 -2.17 13.23
CA ALA A 147 12.94 -2.55 12.92
C ALA A 147 12.08 -2.42 14.19
N VAL A 148 10.93 -1.76 14.04
CA VAL A 148 9.93 -1.57 15.11
C VAL A 148 8.68 -2.42 14.91
N SER A 149 8.57 -3.05 13.75
CA SER A 149 7.46 -3.91 13.32
C SER A 149 7.98 -5.03 12.42
N PRO A 150 7.24 -6.14 12.25
CA PRO A 150 7.62 -7.24 11.36
C PRO A 150 7.62 -6.85 9.88
N ALA A 151 6.94 -5.77 9.53
CA ALA A 151 6.97 -5.14 8.22
C ALA A 151 6.95 -3.62 8.41
N MET A 152 7.72 -2.89 7.60
CA MET A 152 7.78 -1.43 7.64
C MET A 152 8.22 -0.88 6.29
N ALA A 153 7.51 0.13 5.79
CA ALA A 153 7.88 0.94 4.64
C ALA A 153 8.26 2.34 5.09
N GLN A 154 9.37 2.84 4.55
CA GLN A 154 9.84 4.19 4.80
C GLN A 154 10.24 4.84 3.48
N THR A 155 9.45 5.83 3.07
CA THR A 155 9.77 6.68 1.93
C THR A 155 10.61 7.87 2.41
N PHE A 156 11.75 8.07 1.76
CA PHE A 156 12.64 9.18 2.01
C PHE A 156 12.71 10.11 0.81
N PHE A 157 12.84 11.41 1.09
CA PHE A 157 13.01 12.45 0.08
C PHE A 157 14.37 13.12 0.28
N GLY A 158 15.16 13.14 -0.78
CA GLY A 158 16.51 13.70 -0.80
C GLY A 158 16.74 14.67 -1.95
N ARG A 159 17.86 15.40 -1.90
CA ARG A 159 18.22 16.38 -2.93
C ARG A 159 18.47 15.77 -4.31
N ARG A 160 18.70 14.46 -4.39
CA ARG A 160 18.96 13.72 -5.64
C ARG A 160 17.83 12.74 -6.00
N GLY A 161 16.69 12.86 -5.35
CA GLY A 161 15.51 12.03 -5.58
C GLY A 161 14.96 11.41 -4.31
N SER A 162 13.90 10.64 -4.47
CA SER A 162 13.26 9.85 -3.42
C SER A 162 13.62 8.38 -3.54
N GLY A 163 13.43 7.65 -2.45
CA GLY A 163 13.58 6.20 -2.41
C GLY A 163 12.84 5.61 -1.22
N THR A 164 12.35 4.40 -1.38
CA THR A 164 11.54 3.71 -0.37
C THR A 164 12.27 2.45 0.06
N HIS A 165 12.44 2.30 1.37
CA HIS A 165 13.00 1.09 1.99
C HIS A 165 11.88 0.32 2.68
N LEU A 166 11.76 -0.96 2.35
CA LEU A 166 10.83 -1.89 2.96
C LEU A 166 11.66 -2.92 3.69
N MET A 167 11.28 -3.22 4.92
CA MET A 167 11.84 -4.32 5.67
C MET A 167 10.71 -5.24 6.04
N VAL A 168 10.66 -6.44 5.46
CA VAL A 168 9.51 -7.35 5.57
C VAL A 168 9.95 -8.73 6.01
N LYS A 169 9.34 -9.21 7.10
CA LYS A 169 9.54 -10.56 7.61
C LYS A 169 8.84 -11.57 6.69
N GLN A 170 9.50 -12.68 6.42
CA GLN A 170 8.92 -13.83 5.74
C GLN A 170 9.05 -15.08 6.61
N ALA A 171 8.35 -16.15 6.24
CA ALA A 171 8.45 -17.41 6.94
C ALA A 171 9.86 -18.02 6.85
N ALA A 172 10.40 -18.45 7.98
CA ALA A 172 11.71 -19.13 8.08
C ALA A 172 11.71 -20.56 7.52
N SER A 173 10.54 -21.16 7.36
CA SER A 173 10.38 -22.52 6.84
C SER A 173 9.24 -22.55 5.82
N ASN A 174 9.26 -23.55 4.94
CA ASN A 174 8.16 -23.77 4.00
C ASN A 174 6.93 -24.41 4.67
N ALA A 175 7.12 -25.02 5.86
CA ALA A 175 6.04 -25.59 6.65
C ALA A 175 5.46 -24.50 7.55
N VAL A 176 4.48 -23.77 7.02
CA VAL A 176 3.74 -22.73 7.75
C VAL A 176 2.28 -23.12 7.92
N THR A 177 1.74 -22.78 9.09
CA THR A 177 0.32 -22.84 9.40
C THR A 177 -0.49 -21.88 8.52
N ARG A 178 -1.82 -22.02 8.51
CA ARG A 178 -2.71 -21.11 7.79
C ARG A 178 -2.57 -19.67 8.27
N THR A 179 -2.48 -19.47 9.59
CA THR A 179 -2.32 -18.14 10.22
C THR A 179 -1.01 -17.48 9.80
N GLU A 180 0.11 -18.20 9.91
CA GLU A 180 1.43 -17.67 9.49
C GLU A 180 1.43 -17.31 7.99
N ARG A 181 0.84 -18.17 7.16
CA ARG A 181 0.70 -17.93 5.72
C ARG A 181 -0.08 -16.65 5.44
N ALA A 182 -1.23 -16.46 6.10
CA ALA A 182 -2.03 -15.25 5.94
C ALA A 182 -1.28 -14.01 6.44
N PHE A 183 -0.60 -14.11 7.59
CA PHE A 183 0.17 -13.02 8.19
C PHE A 183 1.31 -12.54 7.30
N TYR A 184 2.21 -13.43 6.88
CA TYR A 184 3.36 -13.04 6.04
C TYR A 184 2.94 -12.53 4.66
N ARG A 185 1.80 -12.98 4.14
CA ARG A 185 1.21 -12.45 2.92
C ARG A 185 0.67 -11.03 3.15
N SER A 186 -0.17 -10.87 4.17
CA SER A 186 -0.87 -9.61 4.49
C SER A 186 0.13 -8.47 4.67
N ILE A 187 1.15 -8.67 5.50
CA ILE A 187 2.14 -7.61 5.76
C ILE A 187 2.97 -7.27 4.50
N LEU A 188 3.28 -8.25 3.64
CA LEU A 188 4.01 -7.96 2.40
C LEU A 188 3.15 -7.17 1.41
N ILE A 189 1.86 -7.53 1.29
CA ILE A 189 0.91 -6.82 0.43
C ILE A 189 0.76 -5.36 0.88
N GLU A 190 0.62 -5.14 2.19
CA GLU A 190 0.48 -3.81 2.79
C GLU A 190 1.66 -2.90 2.44
N GLU A 191 2.88 -3.34 2.75
CA GLU A 191 4.08 -2.51 2.53
C GLU A 191 4.32 -2.23 1.05
N LEU A 192 4.05 -3.22 0.18
CA LEU A 192 4.12 -3.03 -1.26
C LEU A 192 3.09 -1.99 -1.71
N PHE A 193 1.85 -2.09 -1.25
CA PHE A 193 0.81 -1.15 -1.64
C PHE A 193 1.12 0.27 -1.17
N GLN A 194 1.41 0.47 0.13
CA GLN A 194 1.78 1.78 0.68
C GLN A 194 2.98 2.40 -0.05
N SER A 195 3.97 1.59 -0.42
CA SER A 195 5.18 2.08 -1.10
C SER A 195 4.92 2.61 -2.52
N PHE A 196 3.90 2.08 -3.20
CA PHE A 196 3.58 2.47 -4.58
C PHE A 196 2.43 3.47 -4.69
N THR A 197 1.62 3.62 -3.65
CA THR A 197 0.50 4.58 -3.61
C THR A 197 0.73 5.75 -2.68
N PHE A 198 1.65 5.65 -1.73
CA PHE A 198 1.85 6.59 -0.62
C PHE A 198 0.61 6.77 0.26
N GLY A 199 -0.31 5.81 0.26
CA GLY A 199 -1.42 5.82 1.21
C GLY A 199 -0.90 5.66 2.64
N MET A 200 -1.47 6.43 3.56
CA MET A 200 -1.24 6.30 4.99
C MET A 200 -2.31 5.43 5.66
N ASP A 201 -1.97 4.87 6.81
CA ASP A 201 -2.92 4.15 7.66
C ASP A 201 -4.13 5.03 8.02
N ILE A 202 -5.31 4.44 7.93
CA ILE A 202 -6.60 5.05 8.19
C ILE A 202 -7.19 4.38 9.42
N LEU A 203 -7.39 5.14 10.49
CA LEU A 203 -8.01 4.59 11.69
C LEU A 203 -9.49 4.27 11.43
N HIS A 204 -9.83 3.00 11.62
CA HIS A 204 -11.18 2.47 11.48
C HIS A 204 -11.80 2.36 12.89
N PHE A 205 -12.73 3.27 13.21
CA PHE A 205 -13.32 3.36 14.55
C PHE A 205 -14.66 2.64 14.70
N ASP A 206 -15.38 2.45 13.59
CA ASP A 206 -16.67 1.76 13.60
C ASP A 206 -16.43 0.25 13.51
N ARG A 207 -16.81 -0.52 14.52
CA ARG A 207 -16.58 -1.97 14.53
C ARG A 207 -17.60 -2.74 13.70
N ASP A 208 -18.71 -2.10 13.35
CA ASP A 208 -19.80 -2.73 12.59
C ASP A 208 -19.70 -2.40 11.09
N ALA A 209 -18.89 -1.41 10.71
CA ALA A 209 -18.58 -1.11 9.33
C ALA A 209 -17.55 -2.11 8.78
N ALA A 210 -17.77 -2.54 7.54
CA ALA A 210 -16.79 -3.35 6.83
C ALA A 210 -15.63 -2.50 6.30
N PHE A 211 -14.48 -3.12 6.12
CA PHE A 211 -13.32 -2.47 5.53
C PHE A 211 -13.51 -2.17 4.04
N LEU A 212 -13.03 -0.99 3.66
CA LEU A 212 -12.93 -0.51 2.28
C LEU A 212 -11.51 -0.59 1.76
N SER A 213 -10.49 -0.51 2.64
CA SER A 213 -9.07 -0.47 2.28
C SER A 213 -8.22 -1.35 3.21
N LYS A 214 -7.16 -1.94 2.66
CA LYS A 214 -6.09 -2.61 3.41
C LYS A 214 -5.38 -1.67 4.40
N LEU A 215 -5.39 -0.36 4.13
CA LEU A 215 -4.80 0.65 5.00
C LEU A 215 -5.70 1.01 6.18
N GLU A 216 -6.93 0.50 6.22
CA GLU A 216 -7.77 0.67 7.39
C GLU A 216 -7.35 -0.27 8.51
N GLU A 217 -7.21 0.28 9.72
CA GLU A 217 -6.85 -0.50 10.89
C GLU A 217 -7.70 -0.15 12.12
N TYR A 218 -8.09 -1.19 12.86
CA TYR A 218 -8.50 -1.05 14.24
C TYR A 218 -7.28 -0.86 15.13
N PRO A 219 -7.25 0.16 16.00
CA PRO A 219 -6.20 0.28 17.00
C PRO A 219 -6.16 -0.97 17.88
N THR A 220 -5.06 -1.73 17.82
CA THR A 220 -4.81 -2.90 18.66
C THR A 220 -3.49 -2.75 19.41
N ASN A 221 -3.47 -3.12 20.69
CA ASN A 221 -2.23 -3.10 21.47
C ASN A 221 -1.56 -4.48 21.43
N LEU A 222 -0.48 -4.57 20.65
CA LEU A 222 0.31 -5.80 20.46
C LEU A 222 1.74 -5.67 21.00
N MET A 223 2.05 -4.59 21.72
CA MET A 223 3.43 -4.20 22.08
C MET A 223 4.20 -5.27 22.86
N ASP A 224 3.51 -6.03 23.72
CA ASP A 224 4.14 -7.03 24.59
C ASP A 224 4.14 -8.45 24.00
N LEU A 225 3.64 -8.62 22.77
CA LEU A 225 3.55 -9.92 22.12
C LEU A 225 4.74 -10.13 21.17
N PRO A 226 5.44 -11.29 21.23
CA PRO A 226 6.45 -11.63 20.24
C PRO A 226 5.83 -11.70 18.83
N TRP A 227 6.48 -11.11 17.83
CA TRP A 227 5.99 -11.10 16.44
C TRP A 227 5.76 -12.49 15.85
N GLU A 228 6.48 -13.48 16.38
CA GLU A 228 6.41 -14.89 15.95
C GLU A 228 5.32 -15.67 16.70
N SER A 229 4.67 -15.06 17.69
CA SER A 229 3.59 -15.69 18.44
C SER A 229 2.30 -15.70 17.61
N ARG A 230 1.53 -16.79 17.75
CA ARG A 230 0.21 -16.90 17.14
C ARG A 230 -0.72 -15.75 17.52
N MET A 231 -0.70 -15.33 18.78
CA MET A 231 -1.54 -14.22 19.28
C MET A 231 -1.21 -12.89 18.59
N PHE A 232 0.07 -12.60 18.35
CA PHE A 232 0.46 -11.41 17.62
C PHE A 232 -0.06 -11.45 16.18
N MET A 233 0.14 -12.58 15.48
CA MET A 233 -0.27 -12.74 14.09
C MET A 233 -1.79 -12.67 13.92
N GLU A 234 -2.55 -13.31 14.80
CA GLU A 234 -4.01 -13.20 14.83
C GLU A 234 -4.46 -11.78 15.17
N GLY A 235 -3.74 -11.10 16.07
CA GLY A 235 -3.99 -9.69 16.38
C GLY A 235 -3.91 -8.78 15.16
N ILE A 236 -2.83 -8.92 14.37
CA ILE A 236 -2.65 -8.16 13.12
C ILE A 236 -3.70 -8.56 12.07
N LEU A 237 -3.94 -9.85 11.87
CA LEU A 237 -4.92 -10.32 10.87
C LEU A 237 -6.36 -9.93 11.20
N ASN A 238 -6.65 -9.61 12.45
CA ASN A 238 -7.96 -9.12 12.89
C ASN A 238 -8.01 -7.58 12.99
N SER A 239 -6.88 -6.88 12.88
CA SER A 239 -6.85 -5.42 12.95
C SER A 239 -7.07 -4.77 11.61
N ASN A 240 -6.72 -5.41 10.50
CA ASN A 240 -6.91 -4.91 9.14
C ASN A 240 -7.17 -6.05 8.13
N PRO A 241 -7.61 -5.74 6.90
CA PRO A 241 -7.80 -6.76 5.86
C PRO A 241 -6.53 -7.58 5.60
N THR A 242 -6.68 -8.83 5.15
CA THR A 242 -5.55 -9.73 4.85
C THR A 242 -4.91 -9.53 3.48
N GLY A 243 -5.51 -8.65 2.66
CA GLY A 243 -5.13 -8.31 1.30
C GLY A 243 -5.77 -6.98 0.87
N LEU A 244 -5.55 -6.57 -0.38
CA LEU A 244 -6.11 -5.34 -0.96
C LEU A 244 -7.62 -5.45 -1.13
N CYS A 245 -8.30 -4.36 -0.82
CA CYS A 245 -9.72 -4.17 -1.07
C CYS A 245 -9.96 -3.46 -2.41
N ALA A 246 -11.23 -3.32 -2.81
CA ALA A 246 -11.61 -2.65 -4.05
C ALA A 246 -11.14 -1.20 -4.12
N PHE A 247 -11.23 -0.44 -3.02
CA PHE A 247 -10.73 0.93 -2.94
C PHE A 247 -9.22 1.01 -3.20
N ASP A 248 -8.44 0.03 -2.75
CA ASP A 248 -6.98 0.03 -2.95
C ASP A 248 -6.63 -0.09 -4.44
N VAL A 249 -7.32 -0.99 -5.14
CA VAL A 249 -7.16 -1.15 -6.60
C VAL A 249 -7.59 0.11 -7.34
N PHE A 250 -8.67 0.77 -6.89
CA PHE A 250 -9.08 2.07 -7.40
C PHE A 250 -7.98 3.12 -7.21
N MET A 251 -7.39 3.20 -6.01
CA MET A 251 -6.32 4.15 -5.72
C MET A 251 -5.04 3.85 -6.50
N LEU A 252 -4.71 2.58 -6.76
CA LEU A 252 -3.61 2.23 -7.68
C LEU A 252 -3.83 2.81 -9.07
N HIS A 253 -5.03 2.65 -9.63
CA HIS A 253 -5.38 3.22 -10.93
C HIS A 253 -5.35 4.75 -10.92
N ALA A 254 -5.87 5.36 -9.85
CA ALA A 254 -5.88 6.81 -9.68
C ALA A 254 -4.46 7.38 -9.62
N VAL A 255 -3.61 6.85 -8.74
CA VAL A 255 -2.20 7.27 -8.59
C VAL A 255 -1.42 7.05 -9.89
N ALA A 256 -1.62 5.92 -10.56
CA ALA A 256 -0.89 5.60 -11.78
C ALA A 256 -1.26 6.47 -12.99
N SER A 257 -2.50 6.98 -13.03
CA SER A 257 -3.02 7.75 -14.17
C SER A 257 -3.11 9.26 -13.91
N SER A 258 -2.93 9.71 -12.67
CA SER A 258 -3.06 11.11 -12.32
C SER A 258 -1.96 11.98 -12.95
N PRO A 259 -2.33 13.12 -13.55
CA PRO A 259 -1.38 14.08 -14.09
C PRO A 259 -0.84 15.07 -13.05
N VAL A 260 -1.36 15.03 -11.81
CA VAL A 260 -1.03 16.01 -10.76
C VAL A 260 0.45 15.96 -10.37
N GLU A 261 0.96 17.09 -9.87
CA GLU A 261 2.33 17.15 -9.35
C GLU A 261 2.47 16.40 -8.04
N GLU A 262 1.46 16.47 -7.17
CA GLU A 262 1.47 15.85 -5.85
C GLU A 262 0.17 15.07 -5.59
N THR A 263 0.28 13.81 -5.17
CA THR A 263 -0.90 12.97 -4.86
C THR A 263 -1.38 13.13 -3.43
N ASN A 264 -0.82 14.08 -2.68
CA ASN A 264 -1.25 14.44 -1.33
C ASN A 264 -1.89 15.83 -1.24
N ASP A 265 -2.24 16.43 -2.38
CA ASP A 265 -2.93 17.71 -2.45
C ASP A 265 -4.42 17.57 -2.79
N ALA A 266 -5.14 18.69 -2.77
CA ALA A 266 -6.56 18.70 -3.10
C ALA A 266 -6.83 18.46 -4.60
N ALA A 267 -5.90 18.81 -5.49
CA ALA A 267 -6.07 18.62 -6.93
C ALA A 267 -6.11 17.13 -7.30
N PHE A 268 -5.50 16.26 -6.49
CA PHE A 268 -5.65 14.82 -6.64
C PHE A 268 -7.08 14.33 -6.37
N LEU A 269 -7.79 14.92 -5.40
CA LEU A 269 -9.21 14.60 -5.17
C LEU A 269 -10.09 15.07 -6.33
N ASP A 270 -9.84 16.26 -6.87
CA ASP A 270 -10.55 16.77 -8.04
C ASP A 270 -10.36 15.86 -9.26
N PHE A 271 -9.15 15.32 -9.44
CA PHE A 271 -8.86 14.32 -10.47
C PHE A 271 -9.66 13.02 -10.24
N ILE A 272 -9.70 12.52 -9.00
CA ILE A 272 -10.45 11.31 -8.66
C ILE A 272 -11.94 11.49 -8.95
N ASP A 273 -12.54 12.60 -8.50
CA ASP A 273 -13.96 12.90 -8.75
C ASP A 273 -14.27 12.96 -10.25
N ALA A 274 -13.46 13.70 -11.00
CA ALA A 274 -13.63 13.85 -12.45
C ALA A 274 -13.45 12.53 -13.23
N ARG A 275 -12.75 11.53 -12.67
CA ARG A 275 -12.46 10.24 -13.29
C ARG A 275 -13.16 9.06 -12.63
N TYR A 276 -14.05 9.32 -11.68
CA TYR A 276 -14.65 8.29 -10.82
C TYR A 276 -15.17 7.08 -11.60
N GLU A 277 -16.07 7.29 -12.57
CA GLU A 277 -16.66 6.19 -13.36
C GLU A 277 -15.60 5.36 -14.10
N ALA A 278 -14.65 6.03 -14.75
CA ALA A 278 -13.60 5.35 -15.52
C ALA A 278 -12.64 4.56 -14.62
N LEU A 279 -12.34 5.08 -13.42
CA LEU A 279 -11.53 4.39 -12.42
C LEU A 279 -12.28 3.20 -11.82
N THR A 280 -13.58 3.35 -11.56
CA THR A 280 -14.46 2.28 -11.06
C THR A 280 -14.55 1.13 -12.05
N ASP A 281 -14.81 1.39 -13.33
CA ASP A 281 -14.91 0.34 -14.36
C ASP A 281 -13.60 -0.43 -14.53
N ARG A 282 -12.48 0.30 -14.50
CA ARG A 282 -11.15 -0.31 -14.54
C ARG A 282 -10.89 -1.17 -13.30
N THR A 283 -11.30 -0.69 -12.14
CA THR A 283 -11.19 -1.43 -10.88
C THR A 283 -11.98 -2.73 -10.91
N ARG A 284 -13.24 -2.69 -11.35
CA ARG A 284 -14.07 -3.91 -11.53
C ARG A 284 -13.41 -4.92 -12.47
N THR A 285 -12.80 -4.43 -13.56
CA THR A 285 -12.07 -5.29 -14.51
C THR A 285 -10.86 -5.95 -13.86
N THR A 286 -10.06 -5.20 -13.09
CA THR A 286 -8.89 -5.74 -12.38
C THR A 286 -9.30 -6.74 -11.30
N LEU A 287 -10.35 -6.45 -10.53
CA LEU A 287 -10.86 -7.34 -9.48
C LEU A 287 -11.41 -8.67 -10.02
N ALA A 288 -11.95 -8.67 -11.24
CA ALA A 288 -12.43 -9.88 -11.90
C ALA A 288 -11.31 -10.77 -12.46
N ASN A 289 -10.05 -10.29 -12.45
CA ASN A 289 -8.92 -11.06 -12.95
C ASN A 289 -8.39 -12.04 -11.89
N ALA A 290 -8.55 -13.34 -12.16
CA ALA A 290 -8.11 -14.41 -11.28
C ALA A 290 -6.59 -14.45 -11.04
N ASP A 291 -5.79 -13.82 -11.91
CA ASP A 291 -4.32 -13.74 -11.75
C ASP A 291 -3.89 -12.90 -10.54
N PHE A 292 -4.82 -12.16 -9.91
CA PHE A 292 -4.54 -11.29 -8.76
C PHE A 292 -5.21 -11.77 -7.46
N GLU A 293 -5.84 -12.95 -7.46
CA GLU A 293 -6.65 -13.45 -6.33
C GLU A 293 -5.87 -13.46 -5.01
N MET A 294 -4.56 -13.77 -5.02
CA MET A 294 -3.80 -13.82 -3.77
C MET A 294 -3.56 -12.44 -3.15
N LEU A 295 -3.63 -11.37 -3.96
CA LEU A 295 -3.46 -10.01 -3.49
C LEU A 295 -4.71 -9.44 -2.83
N PHE A 296 -5.89 -9.97 -3.15
CA PHE A 296 -7.17 -9.40 -2.72
C PHE A 296 -7.68 -10.05 -1.44
N ASP A 297 -8.41 -9.25 -0.66
CA ASP A 297 -9.23 -9.76 0.43
C ASP A 297 -10.71 -9.86 -0.04
N PRO A 298 -11.29 -11.07 -0.06
CA PRO A 298 -12.67 -11.25 -0.52
C PRO A 298 -13.72 -10.74 0.48
N GLU A 299 -13.35 -10.40 1.72
CA GLU A 299 -14.27 -9.91 2.75
C GLU A 299 -14.44 -8.38 2.71
N CYS A 300 -13.64 -7.66 1.94
CA CYS A 300 -13.80 -6.21 1.79
C CYS A 300 -15.05 -5.84 1.00
N VAL A 301 -15.63 -4.69 1.34
CA VAL A 301 -16.75 -4.10 0.59
C VAL A 301 -16.28 -3.44 -0.70
N ILE A 302 -17.12 -3.52 -1.73
CA ILE A 302 -16.95 -2.78 -2.98
C ILE A 302 -17.73 -1.46 -2.84
N PRO A 303 -17.06 -0.29 -2.76
CA PRO A 303 -17.72 0.98 -2.44
C PRO A 303 -18.31 1.71 -3.66
N PHE A 304 -18.55 1.01 -4.76
CA PHE A 304 -18.88 1.63 -6.05
C PHE A 304 -20.38 1.63 -6.40
N ASP A 305 -21.19 1.03 -5.54
CA ASP A 305 -22.63 0.84 -5.74
C ASP A 305 -23.42 1.81 -4.84
#